data_AF-A0A319CCU2-F1
#
_entry.id   AF-A0A319CCU2-F1
#
_cell.length_a   1.000
_cell.length_b   1.000
_cell.length_c   1.000
_cell.angle_alpha   90.00
_cell.angle_beta   90.00
_cell.angle_gamma   90.00
#
_symmetry.space_group_name_H-M   'P 1'
#
loop_
_entity.id
_entity.type
_entity.pdbx_description
1 polymer ?
#
loop_
_entity_poly.entity_id
_entity_poly.type
_entity_poly.pdbx_seq_one_letter_code
_entity_poly.pdbx_strand_id
1 'polypeptide(L)'
;MDGNLLESLLDLEEEFYQEGFNLGSADGALAGYTEGSVFAVEKGFEKFVEIGRLYGKALVWAQRLADSDPSVSAKAVPESQTENGTSDKPSEGLLDPSLCKEMPNLVTSSRLAKNLDTLLELVDPASLPMMNDEEAVNDVDERYKGAVMKAKLIQRSLGEKEDNSDIHPDAKETSTASAGDGTGSIEDISSLSIRH
;
A
#
# COMPACT_ATOMS: atom_id res chain seq x y z
N MET A 1 -4.60 10.14 69.33
CA MET A 1 -3.83 10.35 68.08
C MET A 1 -4.70 9.84 66.92
N ASP A 2 -5.98 10.25 66.89
CA ASP A 2 -7.04 9.51 66.19
C ASP A 2 -7.78 10.38 65.16
N GLY A 3 -7.41 11.65 65.02
CA GLY A 3 -7.98 12.58 64.03
C GLY A 3 -7.59 12.23 62.60
N ASN A 4 -6.37 11.72 62.40
CA ASN A 4 -5.84 11.43 61.06
C ASN A 4 -6.47 10.20 60.39
N LEU A 5 -7.11 9.30 61.15
CA LEU A 5 -7.71 8.07 60.60
C LEU A 5 -9.06 8.33 59.94
N LEU A 6 -9.91 9.15 60.58
CA LEU A 6 -11.23 9.49 60.03
C LEU A 6 -11.11 10.50 58.89
N GLU A 7 -10.12 11.39 58.96
CA GLU A 7 -9.80 12.34 57.88
C GLU A 7 -9.26 11.60 56.65
N SER A 8 -8.32 10.66 56.82
CA SER A 8 -7.86 9.79 55.72
C SER A 8 -8.98 8.92 55.12
N LEU A 9 -9.96 8.48 55.91
CA LEU A 9 -11.12 7.73 55.40
C LEU A 9 -12.08 8.61 54.57
N LEU A 10 -12.18 9.90 54.89
CA LEU A 10 -12.97 10.88 54.14
C LEU A 10 -12.32 11.22 52.80
N ASP A 11 -10.99 11.24 52.73
CA ASP A 11 -10.23 11.50 51.51
C ASP A 11 -10.01 10.24 50.64
N LEU A 12 -10.28 9.05 51.19
CA LEU A 12 -10.04 7.75 50.54
C LEU A 12 -10.76 7.62 49.19
N GLU A 13 -11.98 8.15 49.07
CA GLU A 13 -12.75 8.14 47.83
C GLU A 13 -12.04 8.96 46.74
N GLU A 14 -11.60 10.18 47.06
CA GLU A 14 -10.88 11.07 46.15
C GLU A 14 -9.52 10.47 45.77
N GLU A 15 -8.81 9.84 46.73
CA GLU A 15 -7.56 9.12 46.47
C GLU A 15 -7.75 7.99 45.45
N PHE A 16 -8.77 7.14 45.62
CA PHE A 16 -9.07 6.07 44.67
C PHE A 16 -9.58 6.58 43.31
N TYR A 17 -10.31 7.71 43.28
CA TYR A 17 -10.67 8.36 42.02
C TYR A 17 -9.45 8.86 41.27
N GLN A 18 -8.54 9.56 41.96
CA GLN A 18 -7.34 10.08 41.35
C GLN A 18 -6.40 8.95 40.92
N GLU A 19 -6.28 7.89 41.74
CA GLU A 19 -5.52 6.69 41.39
C GLU A 19 -6.09 6.01 40.15
N GLY A 20 -7.41 5.76 40.11
CA GLY A 20 -8.09 5.17 38.97
C GLY A 20 -7.97 6.02 37.70
N PHE A 21 -8.08 7.34 37.83
CA PHE A 21 -7.89 8.28 36.72
C PHE A 21 -6.45 8.25 36.20
N ASN A 22 -5.46 8.30 37.08
CA ASN A 22 -4.05 8.27 36.71
C ASN A 22 -3.70 6.94 36.05
N LEU A 23 -4.17 5.82 36.61
CA LEU A 23 -3.95 4.49 36.07
C LEU A 23 -4.63 4.33 34.70
N GLY A 24 -5.89 4.74 34.58
CA GLY A 24 -6.62 4.69 33.31
C GLY A 24 -6.03 5.62 32.25
N SER A 25 -5.53 6.80 32.64
CA SER A 25 -4.85 7.72 31.71
C SER A 25 -3.52 7.16 31.23
N ALA A 26 -2.74 6.55 32.12
CA ALA A 26 -1.47 5.93 31.78
C ALA A 26 -1.67 4.70 30.88
N ASP A 27 -2.63 3.84 31.22
CA ASP A 27 -2.97 2.66 30.42
C ASP A 27 -3.56 3.05 29.06
N GLY A 28 -4.46 4.04 29.03
CA GLY A 28 -5.03 4.57 27.80
C GLY A 28 -3.98 5.19 26.87
N ALA A 29 -3.00 5.91 27.41
CA ALA A 29 -1.90 6.46 26.62
C ALA A 29 -1.02 5.34 26.01
N LEU A 30 -0.72 4.31 26.80
CA LEU A 30 0.07 3.17 26.33
C LEU A 30 -0.70 2.36 25.28
N ALA A 31 -1.96 2.01 25.56
CA ALA A 31 -2.84 1.29 24.65
C ALA A 31 -3.01 2.06 23.34
N GLY A 32 -3.33 3.35 23.40
CA GLY A 32 -3.48 4.20 22.22
C GLY A 32 -2.20 4.30 21.38
N TYR A 33 -1.03 4.39 22.01
CA TYR A 33 0.24 4.37 21.28
C TYR A 33 0.49 3.02 20.58
N THR A 34 0.23 1.91 21.28
CA THR A 34 0.42 0.58 20.70
C THR A 34 -0.54 0.29 19.54
N GLU A 35 -1.82 0.64 19.71
CA GLU A 35 -2.84 0.51 18.68
C GLU A 35 -2.52 1.39 17.47
N GLY A 36 -2.19 2.66 17.69
CA GLY A 36 -1.79 3.57 16.62
C GLY A 36 -0.56 3.09 15.86
N SER A 37 0.41 2.49 16.55
CA SER A 37 1.61 1.93 15.92
C SER A 37 1.29 0.72 15.04
N VAL A 38 0.44 -0.19 15.52
CA VAL A 38 0.01 -1.36 14.74
C VAL A 38 -0.78 -0.91 13.51
N PHE A 39 -1.74 0.00 13.68
CA PHE A 39 -2.54 0.54 12.61
C PHE A 39 -1.68 1.26 11.54
N ALA A 40 -0.70 2.04 11.97
CA ALA A 40 0.21 2.73 11.04
C ALA A 40 1.01 1.75 10.18
N VAL A 41 1.53 0.67 10.76
CA VAL A 41 2.27 -0.36 10.02
C VAL A 41 1.35 -1.11 9.05
N GLU A 42 0.14 -1.47 9.47
CA GLU A 42 -0.85 -2.13 8.63
C GLU A 42 -1.20 -1.28 7.40
N LYS A 43 -1.52 0.00 7.61
CA LYS A 43 -1.84 0.93 6.51
C LYS A 43 -0.65 1.29 5.65
N GLY A 44 0.54 1.36 6.22
CA GLY A 44 1.77 1.49 5.44
C GLY A 44 1.93 0.30 4.50
N PHE A 45 1.85 -0.92 5.04
CA PHE A 45 2.01 -2.15 4.26
C PHE A 45 1.02 -2.25 3.09
N GLU A 46 -0.27 -1.98 3.32
CA GLU A 46 -1.30 -1.96 2.26
C GLU A 46 -0.90 -1.04 1.09
N LYS A 47 -0.46 0.19 1.40
CA LYS A 47 -0.03 1.17 0.39
C LYS A 47 1.21 0.70 -0.37
N PHE A 48 2.21 0.16 0.33
CA PHE A 48 3.43 -0.35 -0.29
C PHE A 48 3.19 -1.56 -1.20
N VAL A 49 2.26 -2.44 -0.84
CA VAL A 49 1.85 -3.56 -1.71
C VAL A 49 1.25 -3.05 -3.01
N GLU A 50 0.36 -2.05 -2.95
CA GLU A 50 -0.22 -1.47 -4.16
C GLU A 50 0.81 -0.72 -5.02
N ILE A 51 1.74 0.02 -4.41
CA ILE A 51 2.86 0.65 -5.14
C ILE A 51 3.72 -0.42 -5.81
N GLY A 52 4.05 -1.51 -5.10
CA GLY A 52 4.81 -2.64 -5.65
C GLY A 52 4.10 -3.31 -6.83
N ARG A 53 2.77 -3.41 -6.78
CA ARG A 53 1.96 -3.92 -7.89
C ARG A 53 2.02 -2.99 -9.11
N LEU A 54 1.95 -1.67 -8.90
CA LEU A 54 2.13 -0.69 -9.97
C LEU A 54 3.55 -0.73 -10.55
N TYR A 55 4.57 -0.92 -9.71
CA TYR A 55 5.95 -1.11 -10.16
C TYR A 55 6.11 -2.35 -11.04
N GLY A 56 5.57 -3.49 -10.64
CA GLY A 56 5.57 -4.71 -11.45
C GLY A 56 4.88 -4.51 -12.81
N LYS A 57 3.73 -3.83 -12.83
CA LYS A 57 3.05 -3.46 -14.10
C LYS A 57 3.91 -2.56 -14.97
N ALA A 58 4.56 -1.56 -14.38
CA ALA A 58 5.45 -0.65 -15.08
C ALA A 58 6.65 -1.38 -15.69
N LEU A 59 7.27 -2.33 -14.98
CA LEU A 59 8.36 -3.15 -15.50
C LEU A 59 7.93 -3.97 -16.72
N VAL A 60 6.76 -4.61 -16.66
CA VAL A 60 6.22 -5.38 -17.80
C VAL A 60 5.97 -4.45 -19.00
N TRP A 61 5.34 -3.30 -18.79
CA TRP A 61 5.13 -2.32 -19.87
C TRP A 61 6.45 -1.80 -20.45
N ALA A 62 7.47 -1.59 -19.63
CA ALA A 62 8.79 -1.14 -20.07
C ALA A 62 9.47 -2.19 -20.95
N GLN A 63 9.44 -3.46 -20.53
CA GLN A 63 9.99 -4.56 -21.32
C GLN A 63 9.27 -4.70 -22.67
N ARG A 64 7.93 -4.67 -22.69
CA ARG A 64 7.17 -4.74 -23.94
C ARG A 64 7.45 -3.56 -24.87
N LEU A 65 7.69 -2.37 -24.32
CA LEU A 65 8.02 -1.17 -25.10
C LEU A 65 9.42 -1.32 -25.73
N ALA A 66 10.40 -1.84 -24.99
CA ALA A 66 11.74 -2.10 -25.49
C ALA A 66 11.77 -3.17 -26.59
N ASP A 67 10.96 -4.23 -26.46
CA ASP A 67 10.83 -5.29 -27.48
C ASP A 67 10.11 -4.81 -28.75
N SER A 68 9.28 -3.77 -28.64
CA SER A 68 8.56 -3.16 -29.76
C SER A 68 9.43 -2.22 -30.62
N ASP A 69 10.60 -1.79 -30.13
CA ASP A 69 11.53 -0.95 -30.89
C ASP A 69 12.45 -1.81 -31.79
N PRO A 70 12.31 -1.74 -33.13
CA PRO A 70 13.07 -2.59 -34.05
C PRO A 70 14.58 -2.30 -34.06
N SER A 71 15.03 -1.20 -33.44
CA SER A 71 16.46 -0.86 -33.34
C SER A 71 17.21 -1.64 -32.27
N VAL A 72 16.50 -2.20 -31.27
CA VAL A 72 17.07 -2.97 -30.16
C VAL A 72 17.11 -4.46 -30.51
N SER A 73 16.13 -4.95 -31.28
CA SER A 73 16.09 -6.34 -31.78
C SER A 73 17.30 -6.69 -32.67
N ALA A 74 17.97 -5.70 -33.28
CA ALA A 74 19.20 -5.88 -34.06
C ALA A 74 20.50 -5.90 -33.23
N LYS A 75 20.44 -5.65 -31.90
CA LYS A 75 21.60 -5.71 -30.98
C LYS A 75 21.59 -6.92 -30.05
N ALA A 76 20.55 -7.75 -30.10
CA ALA A 76 20.60 -9.07 -29.49
C ALA A 76 21.47 -10.00 -30.36
N VAL A 77 22.77 -10.03 -30.04
CA VAL A 77 23.73 -11.00 -30.57
C VAL A 77 23.16 -12.42 -30.40
N PRO A 78 23.06 -13.24 -31.46
CA PRO A 78 22.81 -14.66 -31.32
C PRO A 78 24.15 -15.36 -31.07
N GLU A 79 24.53 -15.54 -29.81
CA GLU A 79 25.53 -16.56 -29.47
C GLU A 79 24.81 -17.81 -28.98
N SER A 80 24.46 -18.65 -29.95
CA SER A 80 24.14 -20.05 -29.72
C SER A 80 25.44 -20.84 -29.70
N GLN A 81 25.78 -21.45 -28.56
CA GLN A 81 26.38 -22.79 -28.52
C GLN A 81 26.37 -23.38 -27.09
N THR A 82 25.32 -24.17 -26.85
CA THR A 82 25.33 -25.54 -26.31
C THR A 82 26.57 -26.00 -25.53
N GLU A 83 26.45 -26.21 -24.21
CA GLU A 83 27.04 -27.34 -23.50
C GLU A 83 26.13 -27.80 -22.34
N ASN A 84 25.84 -29.11 -22.34
CA ASN A 84 25.12 -29.84 -21.29
C ASN A 84 25.80 -29.69 -19.92
N GLY A 85 25.00 -29.41 -18.89
CA GLY A 85 25.43 -29.52 -17.50
C GLY A 85 24.28 -29.31 -16.53
N THR A 86 23.70 -30.41 -16.06
CA THR A 86 22.77 -30.47 -14.93
C THR A 86 23.31 -29.67 -13.74
N SER A 87 22.62 -28.61 -13.35
CA SER A 87 22.70 -28.05 -12.00
C SER A 87 21.36 -27.43 -11.65
N ASP A 88 20.55 -28.23 -10.95
CA ASP A 88 19.40 -27.75 -10.18
C ASP A 88 19.87 -26.70 -9.18
N LYS A 89 19.61 -25.43 -9.50
CA LYS A 89 19.44 -24.37 -8.52
C LYS A 89 18.22 -23.56 -8.93
N PRO A 90 17.16 -23.46 -8.08
CA PRO A 90 16.11 -22.51 -8.33
C PRO A 90 16.73 -21.11 -8.16
N SER A 91 16.91 -20.43 -9.28
CA SER A 91 17.22 -19.00 -9.32
C SER A 91 16.00 -18.27 -8.79
N GLU A 92 16.00 -17.96 -7.49
CA GLU A 92 14.97 -17.15 -6.87
C GLU A 92 14.95 -15.74 -7.51
N GLY A 93 13.86 -15.42 -8.21
CA GLY A 93 13.34 -14.06 -8.28
C GLY A 93 13.63 -13.21 -9.52
N LEU A 94 14.50 -13.61 -10.46
CA LEU A 94 14.59 -12.89 -11.74
C LEU A 94 13.54 -13.42 -12.71
N LEU A 95 12.50 -12.61 -12.98
CA LEU A 95 11.55 -12.85 -14.05
C LEU A 95 12.33 -12.93 -15.37
N ASP A 96 12.36 -14.12 -15.99
CA ASP A 96 12.99 -14.27 -17.30
C ASP A 96 12.27 -13.36 -18.31
N PRO A 97 12.97 -12.38 -18.93
CA PRO A 97 12.35 -11.44 -19.87
C PRO A 97 11.71 -12.14 -21.08
N SER A 98 12.01 -13.42 -21.31
CA SER A 98 11.38 -14.25 -22.34
C SER A 98 9.84 -14.37 -22.20
N LEU A 99 9.29 -14.28 -20.99
CA LEU A 99 7.83 -14.31 -20.74
C LEU A 99 7.08 -13.15 -21.41
N CYS A 100 7.74 -12.00 -21.59
CA CYS A 100 7.12 -10.84 -22.24
C CYS A 100 7.05 -10.99 -23.77
N LYS A 101 7.82 -11.91 -24.38
CA LYS A 101 7.85 -12.12 -25.84
C LYS A 101 6.55 -12.69 -26.40
N GLU A 102 5.77 -13.37 -25.57
CA GLU A 102 4.46 -13.91 -25.95
C GLU A 102 3.34 -12.86 -25.84
N MET A 103 3.64 -11.67 -25.30
CA MET A 103 2.67 -10.60 -25.12
C MET A 103 2.53 -9.75 -26.39
N PRO A 104 1.34 -9.14 -26.62
CA PRO A 104 1.17 -8.21 -27.73
C PRO A 104 2.14 -7.02 -27.63
N ASN A 105 2.80 -6.71 -28.75
CA ASN A 105 3.64 -5.52 -28.86
C ASN A 105 2.83 -4.25 -28.68
N LEU A 106 3.45 -3.26 -28.04
CA LEU A 106 2.81 -2.00 -27.71
C LEU A 106 3.08 -0.98 -28.82
N VAL A 107 2.07 -0.17 -29.15
CA VAL A 107 2.26 0.94 -30.07
C VAL A 107 3.11 2.00 -29.36
N THR A 108 4.36 2.12 -29.80
CA THR A 108 5.32 3.07 -29.25
C THR A 108 4.84 4.50 -29.51
N SER A 109 4.64 5.28 -28.44
CA SER A 109 4.39 6.71 -28.55
C SER A 109 5.26 7.46 -27.55
N SER A 110 5.78 8.63 -27.95
CA SER A 110 6.61 9.46 -27.07
C SER A 110 5.90 9.83 -25.76
N ARG A 111 4.57 9.96 -25.80
CA ARG A 111 3.75 10.26 -24.62
C ARG A 111 3.64 9.06 -23.68
N LEU A 112 3.51 7.85 -24.22
CA LEU A 112 3.49 6.61 -23.44
C LEU A 112 4.83 6.41 -22.72
N ALA A 113 5.95 6.53 -23.44
CA ALA A 113 7.29 6.41 -22.85
C ALA A 113 7.49 7.38 -21.67
N LYS A 114 7.18 8.67 -21.86
CA LYS A 114 7.31 9.68 -20.78
C LYS A 114 6.42 9.38 -19.57
N ASN A 115 5.19 8.93 -19.80
CA ASN A 115 4.30 8.57 -18.69
C ASN A 115 4.82 7.35 -17.92
N LEU A 116 5.43 6.41 -18.63
CA LEU A 116 6.03 5.21 -18.04
C LEU A 116 7.28 5.56 -17.23
N ASP A 117 8.14 6.42 -17.74
CA ASP A 117 9.31 6.93 -17.00
C ASP A 117 8.86 7.61 -15.69
N THR A 118 7.87 8.50 -15.77
CA THR A 118 7.31 9.14 -14.56
C THR A 118 6.67 8.12 -13.62
N LEU A 119 5.99 7.09 -14.13
CA LEU A 119 5.41 6.05 -13.29
C LEU A 119 6.51 5.31 -12.54
N LEU A 120 7.58 4.90 -13.23
CA LEU A 120 8.73 4.19 -12.63
C LEU A 120 9.42 5.04 -11.57
N GLU A 121 9.57 6.34 -11.80
CA GLU A 121 10.14 7.28 -10.81
C GLU A 121 9.27 7.37 -9.54
N LEU A 122 7.94 7.42 -9.70
CA LEU A 122 7.01 7.54 -8.57
C LEU A 122 6.94 6.27 -7.70
N VAL A 123 7.18 5.10 -8.31
CA VAL A 123 7.03 3.79 -7.64
C VAL A 123 8.37 3.09 -7.40
N ASP A 124 9.50 3.78 -7.59
CA ASP A 124 10.84 3.22 -7.39
C ASP A 124 11.04 2.84 -5.91
N PRO A 125 11.17 1.54 -5.58
CA PRO A 125 11.28 1.07 -4.21
C PRO A 125 12.51 1.61 -3.47
N ALA A 126 13.59 1.96 -4.18
CA ALA A 126 14.80 2.52 -3.56
C ALA A 126 14.62 3.98 -3.12
N SER A 127 13.63 4.68 -3.68
CA SER A 127 13.38 6.10 -3.45
C SER A 127 12.26 6.38 -2.43
N LEU A 128 11.52 5.35 -2.01
CA LEU A 128 10.38 5.49 -1.11
C LEU A 128 10.84 5.62 0.35
N PRO A 129 10.33 6.61 1.10
CA PRO A 129 10.67 6.74 2.51
C PRO A 129 10.02 5.61 3.32
N MET A 130 10.76 5.00 4.25
CA MET A 130 10.26 3.94 5.15
C MET A 130 10.09 4.42 6.60
N MET A 131 10.13 5.73 6.82
CA MET A 131 9.94 6.33 8.15
C MET A 131 8.45 6.58 8.40
N ASN A 132 8.02 6.48 9.66
CA ASN A 132 6.65 6.73 10.09
C ASN A 132 6.46 8.16 10.62
N ASP A 133 6.93 9.13 9.85
CA ASP A 133 6.76 10.56 10.13
C ASP A 133 5.68 11.15 9.19
N GLU A 134 4.98 12.20 9.61
CA GLU A 134 3.87 12.79 8.83
C GLU A 134 4.28 13.20 7.40
N GLU A 135 5.50 13.74 7.24
CA GLU A 135 6.04 14.14 5.93
C GLU A 135 6.28 12.93 5.03
N ALA A 136 6.86 11.85 5.57
CA ALA A 136 7.13 10.61 4.82
C ALA A 136 5.83 9.93 4.38
N VAL A 137 4.82 9.90 5.26
CA VAL A 137 3.50 9.34 4.95
C VAL A 137 2.81 10.14 3.84
N ASN A 138 2.85 11.48 3.93
CA ASN A 138 2.24 12.33 2.90
C ASN A 138 2.95 12.20 1.54
N ASP A 139 4.28 12.12 1.51
CA ASP A 139 5.05 11.88 0.27
C ASP A 139 4.62 10.57 -0.40
N VAL A 140 4.55 9.47 0.36
CA VAL A 140 4.08 8.17 -0.18
C VAL A 140 2.66 8.27 -0.73
N ASP A 141 1.76 8.99 -0.06
CA ASP A 141 0.38 9.17 -0.51
C ASP A 141 0.27 10.00 -1.79
N GLU A 142 1.06 11.06 -1.92
CA GLU A 142 1.12 11.87 -3.13
C GLU A 142 1.70 11.07 -4.30
N ARG A 143 2.78 10.31 -4.05
CA ARG A 143 3.37 9.43 -5.06
C ARG A 143 2.40 8.34 -5.50
N TYR A 144 1.71 7.71 -4.56
CA TYR A 144 0.71 6.69 -4.86
C TYR A 144 -0.42 7.24 -5.74
N LYS A 145 -0.99 8.40 -5.38
CA LYS A 145 -2.03 9.06 -6.19
C LYS A 145 -1.51 9.40 -7.59
N GLY A 146 -0.28 9.94 -7.68
CA GLY A 146 0.41 10.22 -8.93
C GLY A 146 0.55 8.97 -9.79
N ALA A 147 1.05 7.88 -9.20
CA ALA A 147 1.29 6.61 -9.87
C ALA A 147 0.00 6.00 -10.41
N VAL A 148 -1.08 5.99 -9.62
CA VAL A 148 -2.40 5.52 -10.06
C VAL A 148 -2.90 6.32 -11.28
N MET A 149 -2.75 7.65 -11.26
CA MET A 149 -3.13 8.48 -12.40
C MET A 149 -2.30 8.18 -13.66
N LYS A 150 -0.98 7.98 -13.52
CA LYS A 150 -0.10 7.63 -14.63
C LYS A 150 -0.40 6.25 -15.20
N ALA A 151 -0.62 5.25 -14.34
CA ALA A 151 -1.00 3.90 -14.73
C ALA A 151 -2.30 3.89 -15.55
N LYS A 152 -3.33 4.64 -15.12
CA LYS A 152 -4.59 4.79 -15.88
C LYS A 152 -4.37 5.42 -17.26
N LEU A 153 -3.50 6.42 -17.35
CA LEU A 153 -3.19 7.07 -18.62
C LEU A 153 -2.46 6.11 -19.59
N ILE A 154 -1.56 5.28 -19.06
CA ILE A 154 -0.85 4.24 -19.80
C ILE A 154 -1.84 3.19 -20.31
N GLN A 155 -2.67 2.61 -19.44
CA GLN A 155 -3.70 1.63 -19.82
C GLN A 155 -4.63 2.17 -20.92
N ARG A 156 -5.09 3.41 -20.77
CA ARG A 156 -5.92 4.06 -21.80
C ARG A 156 -5.20 4.21 -23.14
N SER A 157 -3.91 4.51 -23.13
CA SER A 157 -3.12 4.61 -24.36
C SER A 157 -2.85 3.25 -25.02
N LEU A 158 -2.88 2.17 -24.23
CA LEU A 158 -2.69 0.78 -24.69
C LEU A 158 -4.00 0.15 -25.18
N GLY A 159 -5.15 0.73 -24.85
CA GLY A 159 -6.46 0.15 -25.14
C GLY A 159 -6.79 -1.09 -24.29
N GLU A 160 -5.97 -1.36 -23.26
CA GLU A 160 -6.25 -2.41 -22.27
C GLU A 160 -7.48 -1.97 -21.45
N LYS A 161 -8.51 -2.83 -21.38
CA LYS A 161 -9.72 -2.55 -20.60
C LYS A 161 -9.35 -2.57 -19.12
N GLU A 162 -9.80 -1.58 -18.37
CA GLU A 162 -9.56 -1.48 -16.93
C GLU A 162 -10.29 -2.65 -16.23
N ASP A 163 -9.59 -3.78 -16.04
CA ASP A 163 -10.09 -4.84 -15.17
C ASP A 163 -10.03 -4.31 -13.74
N ASN A 164 -11.16 -3.78 -13.26
CA ASN A 164 -11.29 -3.29 -11.89
C ASN A 164 -11.09 -4.41 -10.85
N SER A 165 -11.07 -5.68 -11.27
CA SER A 165 -10.63 -6.81 -10.43
C SER A 165 -9.18 -6.71 -9.99
N ASP A 166 -8.35 -5.98 -10.74
CA ASP A 166 -6.94 -5.79 -10.41
C ASP A 166 -6.72 -4.66 -9.41
N ILE A 167 -7.67 -3.73 -9.25
CA ILE A 167 -7.49 -2.52 -8.43
C ILE A 167 -8.05 -2.72 -7.01
N HIS A 168 -8.84 -3.77 -6.80
CA HIS A 168 -9.36 -4.14 -5.49
C HIS A 168 -9.92 -5.58 -5.56
N PRO A 169 -9.39 -6.57 -4.83
CA PRO A 169 -10.09 -7.85 -4.70
C PRO A 169 -11.47 -7.70 -4.01
N ASP A 170 -11.67 -6.61 -3.26
CA ASP A 170 -12.91 -6.35 -2.50
C ASP A 170 -13.85 -5.25 -3.06
N ALA A 171 -13.57 -4.61 -4.20
CA ALA A 171 -14.46 -3.54 -4.71
C ALA A 171 -15.66 -4.08 -5.50
N LYS A 172 -16.08 -5.32 -5.18
CA LYS A 172 -17.35 -5.86 -5.63
C LYS A 172 -18.35 -5.85 -4.49
N GLU A 173 -18.61 -4.68 -3.92
CA GLU A 173 -19.88 -4.32 -3.28
C GLU A 173 -19.93 -2.82 -2.95
N THR A 174 -20.12 -1.98 -3.97
CA THR A 174 -20.79 -0.68 -3.75
C THR A 174 -22.01 -0.62 -4.64
N SER A 175 -22.98 -1.42 -4.25
CA SER A 175 -24.40 -1.18 -4.44
C SER A 175 -25.05 -1.75 -3.19
N THR A 176 -25.54 -0.85 -2.34
CA THR A 176 -26.29 -1.09 -1.09
C THR A 176 -25.53 -1.67 0.11
N ALA A 177 -24.82 -0.80 0.87
CA ALA A 177 -24.93 -0.72 2.33
C ALA A 177 -23.97 0.35 2.87
N SER A 178 -24.51 1.32 3.59
CA SER A 178 -23.77 2.26 4.44
C SER A 178 -23.17 1.47 5.61
N ALA A 179 -21.93 1.01 5.48
CA ALA A 179 -21.11 0.58 6.61
C ALA A 179 -20.19 1.75 6.99
N GLY A 180 -20.25 2.15 8.26
CA GLY A 180 -19.69 3.39 8.76
C GLY A 180 -18.19 3.53 8.52
N ASP A 181 -17.83 4.67 7.93
CA ASP A 181 -16.49 5.25 8.00
C ASP A 181 -16.16 5.45 9.48
N GLY A 182 -15.12 4.80 9.99
CA GLY A 182 -14.77 4.67 11.42
C GLY A 182 -14.41 5.97 12.12
N THR A 183 -14.89 7.11 11.64
CA THR A 183 -14.74 8.46 12.21
C THR A 183 -15.96 8.86 13.06
N GLY A 184 -16.81 7.91 13.43
CA GLY A 184 -18.08 8.16 14.11
C GLY A 184 -17.90 8.72 15.52
N SER A 185 -18.43 9.92 15.75
CA SER A 185 -18.61 10.50 17.09
C SER A 185 -19.28 9.48 18.01
N ILE A 186 -18.71 9.26 19.21
CA ILE A 186 -19.15 8.20 20.15
C ILE A 186 -20.59 8.39 20.67
N GLU A 187 -21.22 9.51 20.32
CA GLU A 187 -22.51 9.95 20.83
C GLU A 187 -23.71 9.39 20.03
N ASP A 188 -23.50 8.70 18.90
CA ASP A 188 -24.59 8.26 18.01
C ASP A 188 -24.96 6.76 18.12
N ILE A 189 -25.20 6.31 19.35
CA ILE A 189 -25.70 4.97 19.72
C ILE A 189 -27.18 4.72 19.33
N SER A 190 -27.79 5.62 18.55
CA SER A 190 -29.20 5.55 18.18
C SER A 190 -29.50 4.59 17.01
N SER A 191 -28.47 4.05 16.35
CA SER A 191 -28.59 3.25 15.12
C SER A 191 -28.66 1.73 15.32
N LEU A 192 -28.63 1.24 16.57
CA LEU A 192 -28.76 -0.21 16.85
C LEU A 192 -30.22 -0.65 16.76
N SER A 193 -30.63 -1.12 15.58
CA SER A 193 -31.90 -1.82 15.40
C SER A 193 -31.87 -3.18 16.10
N ILE A 194 -32.45 -3.24 17.30
CA ILE A 194 -32.72 -4.49 18.01
C ILE A 194 -33.83 -5.22 17.24
N ARG A 195 -33.49 -6.34 16.59
CA ARG A 195 -34.48 -7.27 16.05
C ARG A 195 -35.14 -8.04 17.20
N HIS A 196 -36.47 -7.93 17.26
CA HIS A 196 -37.33 -8.51 18.27
C HIS A 196 -37.71 -9.97 17.94
#